data_AF-A0A7R9IU64-F1
#
_entry.id   AF-A0A7R9IU64-F1
#
_cell.length_a   1.000
_cell.length_b   1.000
_cell.length_c   1.000
_cell.angle_alpha   90.00
_cell.angle_beta   90.00
_cell.angle_gamma   90.00
#
_symmetry.space_group_name_H-M   'P 1'
#
loop_
_entity.id
_entity.type
_entity.pdbx_description
1 polymer ?
#
loop_
_entity_poly.entity_id
_entity_poly.type
_entity_poly.pdbx_seq_one_letter_code
_entity_poly.pdbx_strand_id
1 'polypeptide(L)'
;MRPPKWSGSAINPWAFHLNTQPYAFNLGAKLGLNTTDGQELATFLRAQQVEDLVNNLDGIVPETEDVHPIYQAFVPTTEYPTSGEETFLPLNPYTMLITGNFNKVPYITGSNLLEAAGFVGNDICEFIKGAICPHFLILFWLAAPAHM
;
A
#
# COMPACT_ATOMS: atom_id res chain seq x y z
N MET A 1 3.66 -25.17 0.42
CA MET A 1 4.60 -24.05 0.60
C MET A 1 3.93 -22.81 0.03
N ARG A 2 3.78 -21.71 0.79
CA ARG A 2 3.24 -20.45 0.24
C ARG A 2 4.28 -19.83 -0.69
N PRO A 3 3.88 -19.20 -1.81
CA PRO A 3 4.83 -18.54 -2.69
C PRO A 3 5.58 -17.42 -1.93
N PRO A 4 6.89 -17.23 -2.19
CA PRO A 4 7.67 -16.15 -1.59
C PRO A 4 7.08 -14.78 -1.94
N LYS A 5 7.18 -13.83 -1.00
CA LYS A 5 6.87 -12.41 -1.28
C LYS A 5 8.13 -11.70 -1.75
N TRP A 6 8.00 -10.88 -2.78
CA TRP A 6 9.13 -10.20 -3.41
C TRP A 6 8.84 -8.70 -3.44
N SER A 7 9.83 -7.91 -3.05
CA SER A 7 9.89 -6.46 -3.31
C SER A 7 8.74 -5.62 -2.73
N GLY A 8 7.97 -6.16 -1.78
CA GLY A 8 6.83 -5.46 -1.18
C GLY A 8 6.39 -6.05 0.17
N SER A 9 5.88 -5.18 1.02
CA SER A 9 5.44 -5.43 2.39
C SER A 9 4.25 -4.55 2.75
N ALA A 10 3.45 -4.97 3.73
CA ALA A 10 2.28 -4.21 4.21
C ALA A 10 2.65 -2.90 4.94
N ILE A 11 3.93 -2.69 5.24
CA ILE A 11 4.47 -1.46 5.86
C ILE A 11 5.15 -0.53 4.85
N ASN A 12 5.10 -0.85 3.54
CA ASN A 12 5.56 0.09 2.53
C ASN A 12 4.65 1.34 2.53
N PRO A 13 5.21 2.54 2.31
CA PRO A 13 4.44 3.79 2.35
C PRO A 13 3.32 3.84 1.29
N TRP A 14 3.46 3.09 0.20
CA TRP A 14 2.50 2.98 -0.89
C TRP A 14 1.48 1.85 -0.71
N ALA A 15 1.60 1.02 0.32
CA ALA A 15 0.79 -0.20 0.48
C ALA A 15 -0.41 -0.04 1.43
N PHE A 16 -0.55 1.11 2.09
CA PHE A 16 -1.57 1.32 3.12
C PHE A 16 -1.93 2.80 3.29
N HIS A 17 -3.23 3.11 3.40
CA HIS A 17 -3.73 4.42 3.79
C HIS A 17 -4.31 4.38 5.20
N LEU A 18 -4.01 5.42 5.99
CA LEU A 18 -4.62 5.61 7.31
C LEU A 18 -6.06 6.10 7.21
N ASN A 19 -6.35 6.93 6.21
CA ASN A 19 -7.67 7.52 6.01
C ASN A 19 -7.99 7.62 4.53
N THR A 20 -8.95 6.83 4.05
CA THR A 20 -9.38 6.82 2.65
C THR A 20 -10.63 7.67 2.40
N GLN A 21 -11.28 8.19 3.44
CA GLN A 21 -12.52 8.97 3.29
C GLN A 21 -12.33 10.21 2.41
N PRO A 22 -11.31 11.07 2.62
CA PRO A 22 -11.11 12.27 1.80
C PRO A 22 -10.99 11.96 0.30
N TYR A 23 -10.33 10.85 -0.05
CA TYR A 23 -10.19 10.39 -1.44
C TYR A 23 -11.53 10.08 -2.09
N ALA A 24 -12.44 9.39 -1.37
CA ALA A 24 -13.77 9.08 -1.86
C ALA A 24 -14.63 10.35 -2.03
N PHE A 25 -14.55 11.28 -1.09
CA PHE A 25 -15.27 12.57 -1.18
C PHE A 25 -14.72 13.44 -2.32
N ASN A 26 -13.40 13.49 -2.51
CA ASN A 26 -12.79 14.20 -3.64
C ASN A 26 -13.20 13.60 -4.99
N LEU A 27 -13.30 12.27 -5.09
CA LEU A 27 -13.83 11.60 -6.28
C LEU A 27 -15.31 11.96 -6.51
N GLY A 28 -16.14 11.94 -5.45
CA GLY A 28 -17.53 12.37 -5.53
C GLY A 28 -17.67 13.81 -6.02
N ALA A 29 -16.89 14.73 -5.46
CA ALA A 29 -16.86 16.13 -5.85
C ALA A 29 -16.46 16.32 -7.31
N LYS A 30 -15.45 15.58 -7.76
CA LYS A 30 -14.98 15.59 -9.15
C LYS A 30 -16.03 15.07 -10.14
N LEU A 31 -16.87 14.14 -9.71
CA LEU A 31 -18.01 13.61 -10.47
C LEU A 31 -19.28 14.44 -10.31
N GLY A 32 -19.24 15.53 -9.55
CA GLY A 32 -20.32 16.51 -9.42
C GLY A 32 -21.19 16.40 -8.17
N LEU A 33 -20.81 15.59 -7.17
CA LEU A 33 -21.51 15.48 -5.89
C LEU A 33 -20.65 16.04 -4.73
N ASN A 34 -21.09 17.15 -4.15
CA ASN A 34 -20.54 17.66 -2.89
C ASN A 34 -21.47 17.29 -1.74
N THR A 35 -21.07 16.32 -0.92
CA THR A 35 -21.82 15.89 0.28
C THR A 35 -20.87 15.69 1.46
N THR A 36 -21.40 15.67 2.68
CA THR A 36 -20.71 15.22 3.89
C THR A 36 -21.22 13.87 4.40
N ASP A 37 -22.24 13.29 3.73
CA ASP A 37 -22.82 12.00 4.09
C ASP A 37 -22.17 10.87 3.27
N GLY A 38 -21.49 9.95 3.97
CA GLY A 38 -20.86 8.79 3.35
C GLY A 38 -21.84 7.82 2.71
N GLN A 39 -23.08 7.72 3.20
CA GLN A 39 -24.10 6.84 2.62
C GLN A 39 -24.66 7.40 1.31
N GLU A 40 -24.87 8.72 1.26
CA GLU A 40 -25.25 9.43 0.04
C GLU A 40 -24.14 9.28 -1.02
N LEU A 41 -22.89 9.56 -0.64
CA LEU A 41 -21.73 9.39 -1.51
C LEU A 41 -21.62 7.97 -2.06
N ALA A 42 -21.73 6.95 -1.20
CA ALA A 42 -21.65 5.56 -1.63
C ALA A 42 -22.80 5.17 -2.57
N THR A 43 -23.99 5.71 -2.37
CA THR A 43 -25.14 5.47 -3.26
C THR A 43 -24.91 6.11 -4.62
N PHE A 44 -24.40 7.35 -4.64
CA PHE A 44 -24.08 8.07 -5.87
C PHE A 44 -22.97 7.38 -6.68
N LEU A 45 -21.85 7.00 -6.03
CA LEU A 45 -20.72 6.35 -6.69
C LEU A 45 -21.10 4.99 -7.28
N ARG A 46 -21.99 4.23 -6.63
CA ARG A 46 -22.51 2.97 -7.17
C ARG A 46 -23.38 3.13 -8.42
N ALA A 47 -23.93 4.33 -8.65
CA ALA A 47 -24.75 4.62 -9.83
C ALA A 47 -23.91 5.11 -11.03
N GLN A 48 -22.62 5.42 -10.84
CA GLN A 48 -21.74 5.89 -11.90
C GLN A 48 -21.28 4.76 -12.82
N GLN A 49 -20.86 5.11 -14.03
CA GLN A 49 -20.20 4.16 -14.93
C GLN A 49 -18.78 3.86 -14.41
N VAL A 50 -18.32 2.63 -14.65
CA VAL A 50 -17.01 2.18 -14.18
C VAL A 50 -15.89 3.03 -14.79
N GLU A 51 -16.05 3.40 -16.05
CA GLU A 51 -15.12 4.27 -16.78
C GLU A 51 -15.01 5.64 -16.13
N ASP A 52 -16.13 6.20 -15.66
CA ASP A 52 -16.13 7.49 -14.98
C ASP A 52 -15.40 7.39 -13.64
N LEU A 53 -15.56 6.29 -12.91
CA LEU A 53 -14.83 6.07 -11.65
C LEU A 53 -13.31 5.96 -11.89
N VAL A 54 -12.89 5.20 -12.89
CA VAL A 54 -11.47 4.92 -13.16
C VAL A 54 -10.77 6.13 -13.80
N ASN A 55 -11.40 6.80 -14.76
CA ASN A 55 -10.80 7.94 -15.46
C ASN A 55 -10.71 9.20 -14.59
N ASN A 56 -11.42 9.24 -13.46
CA ASN A 56 -11.39 10.38 -12.54
C ASN A 56 -10.51 10.18 -11.30
N LEU A 57 -9.71 9.11 -11.22
CA LEU A 57 -8.83 8.85 -10.07
C LEU A 57 -7.65 9.84 -9.94
N ASP A 58 -7.28 10.54 -11.01
CA ASP A 58 -6.18 11.49 -10.95
C ASP A 58 -6.55 12.76 -10.18
N GLY A 59 -5.64 13.27 -9.34
CA GLY A 59 -5.84 14.55 -8.64
C GLY A 59 -6.89 14.53 -7.53
N ILE A 60 -7.31 13.36 -7.04
CA ILE A 60 -8.18 13.24 -5.85
C ILE A 60 -7.39 13.19 -4.53
N VAL A 61 -6.07 13.39 -4.60
CA VAL A 61 -5.19 13.47 -3.44
C VAL A 61 -5.62 14.64 -2.55
N PRO A 62 -5.85 14.42 -1.25
CA PRO A 62 -6.08 15.51 -0.30
C PRO A 62 -4.87 16.44 -0.21
N GLU A 63 -5.12 17.75 -0.12
CA GLU A 63 -4.07 18.77 0.01
C GLU A 63 -3.21 18.59 1.28
N THR A 64 -3.71 17.83 2.25
CA THR A 64 -3.06 17.58 3.54
C THR A 64 -2.01 16.48 3.51
N GLU A 65 -1.84 15.77 2.39
CA GLU A 65 -0.90 14.64 2.29
C GLU A 65 0.31 14.97 1.42
N ASP A 66 1.52 14.73 1.95
CA ASP A 66 2.74 14.70 1.15
C ASP A 66 2.69 13.49 0.22
N VAL A 67 2.47 13.75 -1.07
CA VAL A 67 2.29 12.70 -2.07
C VAL A 67 3.59 11.94 -2.27
N HIS A 68 3.62 10.68 -1.87
CA HIS A 68 4.72 9.78 -2.19
C HIS A 68 4.79 9.60 -3.73
N PRO A 69 5.98 9.57 -4.36
CA PRO A 69 6.12 9.46 -5.81
C PRO A 69 5.51 8.18 -6.41
N ILE A 70 5.30 7.16 -5.58
CA ILE A 70 4.53 5.96 -5.89
C ILE A 70 3.21 6.08 -5.13
N TYR A 71 2.26 6.81 -5.69
CA TYR A 71 0.95 7.05 -5.09
C TYR A 71 -0.13 6.23 -5.79
N GLN A 72 -1.06 5.69 -5.00
CA GLN A 72 -2.25 5.01 -5.46
C GLN A 72 -3.43 5.47 -4.61
N ALA A 73 -4.52 5.93 -5.23
CA ALA A 73 -5.64 6.51 -4.49
C ALA A 73 -6.37 5.53 -3.57
N PHE A 74 -6.57 4.30 -4.07
CA PHE A 74 -7.27 3.25 -3.37
C PHE A 74 -6.32 2.07 -3.13
N VAL A 75 -5.81 2.02 -1.91
CA VAL A 75 -4.97 0.94 -1.36
C VAL A 75 -5.64 0.40 -0.09
N PRO A 76 -5.15 -0.72 0.48
CA PRO A 76 -5.68 -1.22 1.75
C PRO A 76 -5.73 -0.15 2.85
N THR A 77 -6.76 -0.21 3.69
CA THR A 77 -6.97 0.69 4.84
C THR A 77 -7.51 -0.10 6.03
N THR A 78 -7.55 0.50 7.21
CA THR A 78 -8.23 -0.10 8.37
C THR A 78 -9.73 -0.15 8.12
N GLU A 79 -10.34 -1.29 8.43
CA GLU A 79 -11.78 -1.50 8.34
C GLU A 79 -12.46 -1.34 9.70
N TYR A 80 -13.63 -0.74 9.70
CA TYR A 80 -14.51 -0.77 10.87
C TYR A 80 -15.32 -2.07 10.84
N PRO A 81 -15.48 -2.76 11.99
CA PRO A 81 -16.27 -3.98 12.04
C PRO A 81 -17.71 -3.73 11.57
N THR A 82 -18.10 -4.31 10.44
CA THR A 82 -19.48 -4.33 9.96
C THR A 82 -20.19 -5.59 10.45
N SER A 83 -21.50 -5.50 10.66
CA SER A 83 -22.28 -6.63 11.19
C SER A 83 -22.37 -7.76 10.16
N GLY A 84 -21.72 -8.89 10.43
CA GLY A 84 -21.91 -10.15 9.69
C GLY A 84 -20.78 -10.55 8.74
N GLU A 85 -19.75 -9.73 8.57
CA GLU A 85 -18.59 -10.05 7.71
C GLU A 85 -17.29 -10.09 8.53
N GLU A 86 -16.35 -10.93 8.11
CA GLU A 86 -15.02 -10.98 8.71
C GLU A 86 -14.23 -9.73 8.31
N THR A 87 -13.79 -8.96 9.31
CA THR A 87 -12.92 -7.80 9.09
C THR A 87 -11.55 -8.26 8.63
N PHE A 88 -11.14 -7.89 7.42
CA PHE A 88 -9.87 -8.34 6.86
C PHE A 88 -8.67 -7.60 7.49
N LEU A 89 -8.72 -6.26 7.57
CA LEU A 89 -7.70 -5.43 8.23
C LEU A 89 -8.28 -4.63 9.40
N PRO A 90 -8.35 -5.22 10.62
CA PRO A 90 -8.92 -4.53 11.79
C PRO A 90 -8.00 -3.46 12.37
N LEU A 91 -6.70 -3.48 12.03
CA LEU A 91 -5.69 -2.56 12.55
C LEU A 91 -4.66 -2.22 11.47
N ASN A 92 -3.95 -1.11 11.68
CA ASN A 92 -2.78 -0.76 10.88
C ASN A 92 -1.77 -1.93 10.89
N PRO A 93 -1.25 -2.38 9.71
CA PRO A 93 -0.27 -3.45 9.61
C PRO A 93 0.97 -3.28 10.51
N TYR A 94 1.45 -2.05 10.70
CA TYR A 94 2.55 -1.74 11.61
C TYR A 94 2.21 -2.13 13.05
N THR A 95 1.02 -1.75 13.53
CA THR A 95 0.54 -2.11 14.87
C THR A 95 0.37 -3.61 15.02
N MET A 96 -0.15 -4.31 14.01
CA MET A 96 -0.29 -5.76 14.02
C MET A 96 1.06 -6.47 14.14
N LEU A 97 2.09 -5.99 13.44
CA LEU A 97 3.43 -6.53 13.50
C LEU A 97 4.08 -6.35 14.88
N ILE A 98 4.04 -5.14 15.46
CA ILE A 98 4.68 -4.87 16.76
C ILE A 98 3.96 -5.58 17.92
N THR A 99 2.64 -5.78 17.82
CA THR A 99 1.84 -6.47 18.85
C THR A 99 1.90 -7.99 18.72
N GLY A 100 2.49 -8.51 17.64
CA GLY A 100 2.52 -9.94 17.36
C GLY A 100 1.16 -10.52 16.93
N ASN A 101 0.20 -9.66 16.56
CA ASN A 101 -1.13 -10.06 16.11
C ASN A 101 -1.13 -10.40 14.61
N PHE A 102 -0.40 -11.47 14.27
CA PHE A 102 -0.33 -12.00 12.92
C PHE A 102 -0.06 -13.51 12.96
N ASN A 103 -0.25 -14.17 11.83
CA ASN A 103 0.00 -15.60 11.70
C ASN A 103 1.50 -15.92 11.81
N LYS A 104 1.89 -16.67 12.85
CA LYS A 104 3.28 -17.07 13.11
C LYS A 104 3.67 -18.26 12.26
N VAL A 105 4.08 -18.00 11.02
CA VAL A 105 4.58 -19.01 10.08
C VAL A 105 5.94 -18.58 9.52
N PRO A 106 6.78 -19.51 9.05
CA PRO A 106 8.00 -19.14 8.34
C PRO A 106 7.69 -18.21 7.17
N TYR A 107 8.39 -17.07 7.11
CA TYR A 107 8.22 -16.03 6.11
C TYR A 107 9.53 -15.80 5.37
N ILE A 108 9.49 -15.88 4.05
CA ILE A 108 10.63 -15.59 3.17
C ILE A 108 10.27 -14.35 2.35
N THR A 109 11.17 -13.37 2.38
CA THR A 109 11.06 -12.12 1.64
C THR A 109 12.41 -11.76 1.03
N GLY A 110 12.40 -10.93 -0.01
CA GLY A 110 13.63 -10.40 -0.62
C GLY A 110 13.34 -9.19 -1.49
N SER A 111 14.41 -8.49 -1.85
CA SER A 111 14.41 -7.37 -2.78
C SER A 111 15.62 -7.51 -3.71
N ASN A 112 15.57 -6.89 -4.89
CA ASN A 112 16.73 -6.76 -5.76
C ASN A 112 17.58 -5.52 -5.38
N LEU A 113 18.79 -5.43 -5.92
CA LEU A 113 19.73 -4.34 -5.60
C LEU A 113 19.26 -2.97 -6.15
N LEU A 114 18.44 -2.96 -7.19
CA LEU A 114 18.10 -1.79 -8.00
C LEU A 114 16.58 -1.59 -8.09
N GLU A 115 15.83 -1.81 -7.00
CA GLU A 115 14.35 -1.70 -6.99
C GLU A 115 13.87 -0.32 -7.45
N ALA A 116 14.60 0.71 -7.03
CA ALA A 116 14.29 2.09 -7.36
C ALA A 116 14.54 2.41 -8.84
N ALA A 117 15.36 1.62 -9.56
CA ALA A 117 15.69 1.89 -10.95
C ALA A 117 14.42 1.94 -11.83
N GLY A 118 13.42 1.09 -11.57
CA GLY A 118 12.14 1.13 -12.30
C GLY A 118 11.39 2.46 -12.23
N PHE A 119 11.72 3.33 -11.26
CA PHE A 119 11.07 4.62 -11.05
C PHE A 119 11.89 5.83 -11.52
N VAL A 120 13.15 5.62 -11.95
CA VAL A 120 14.09 6.72 -12.29
C VAL A 120 14.19 6.98 -13.80
N GLY A 121 13.45 6.25 -14.64
CA GLY A 121 13.44 6.49 -16.09
C GLY A 121 14.79 6.16 -16.77
N ASN A 122 15.02 6.66 -17.99
CA ASN A 122 16.12 6.23 -18.87
C ASN A 122 17.55 6.56 -18.39
N ASP A 123 17.74 7.27 -17.27
CA ASP A 123 19.07 7.70 -16.76
C ASP A 123 19.83 6.60 -15.99
N ILE A 124 19.22 5.42 -15.84
CA ILE A 124 19.75 4.24 -15.12
C ILE A 124 21.12 3.78 -15.68
N CYS A 125 21.34 3.88 -16.99
CA CYS A 125 22.54 3.34 -17.62
C CYS A 125 23.84 4.08 -17.26
N GLU A 126 23.78 5.35 -16.83
CA GLU A 126 24.96 6.07 -16.35
C GLU A 126 25.28 5.74 -14.88
N PHE A 127 24.25 5.56 -14.04
CA PHE A 127 24.42 5.25 -12.63
C PHE A 127 24.91 3.81 -12.39
N ILE A 128 24.42 2.83 -13.18
CA ILE A 128 24.83 1.43 -13.08
C ILE A 128 26.31 1.24 -13.42
N LYS A 129 26.89 2.06 -14.30
CA LYS A 129 28.32 1.96 -14.66
C LYS A 129 29.26 2.27 -13.47
N GLY A 130 28.79 2.95 -12.43
CA GLY A 130 29.59 3.31 -11.25
C GLY A 130 29.39 2.42 -10.02
N ALA A 131 28.28 1.67 -9.93
CA ALA A 131 27.82 1.08 -8.67
C ALA A 131 27.95 -0.45 -8.54
N ILE A 132 28.56 -1.14 -9.51
CA ILE A 132 28.81 -2.60 -9.41
C ILE A 132 29.96 -2.85 -8.42
N CYS A 133 29.63 -2.87 -7.12
CA CYS A 133 30.43 -3.49 -6.07
C CYS A 133 29.82 -4.87 -5.76
N PRO A 134 30.49 -6.00 -6.04
CA PRO A 134 29.83 -7.30 -6.19
C PRO A 134 29.70 -8.10 -4.88
N HIS A 135 29.39 -7.48 -3.74
CA HIS A 135 29.39 -8.24 -2.47
C HIS A 135 28.39 -7.76 -1.41
N PHE A 136 27.08 -7.91 -1.64
CA PHE A 136 26.11 -7.87 -0.54
C PHE A 136 24.91 -8.80 -0.82
N LEU A 137 25.09 -10.09 -0.50
CA LEU A 137 23.99 -11.00 -0.22
C LEU A 137 23.71 -10.90 1.29
N ILE A 138 22.68 -10.14 1.69
CA ILE A 138 22.18 -10.19 3.07
C ILE A 138 21.23 -11.40 3.16
N LEU A 139 21.79 -12.54 3.54
CA LEU A 139 21.04 -13.67 4.06
C LEU A 139 20.69 -13.34 5.52
N PHE A 140 19.42 -13.00 5.81
CA PHE A 140 18.91 -13.00 7.17
C PHE A 140 18.78 -14.46 7.65
N TRP A 141 19.78 -14.93 8.39
CA TRP A 141 19.72 -16.20 9.12
C TRP A 141 19.19 -15.95 10.54
N LEU A 142 18.15 -16.69 10.91
CA LEU A 142 17.48 -16.63 12.21
C LEU A 142 18.44 -16.96 13.35
N ALA A 143 18.66 -16.00 14.25
CA ALA A 143 19.14 -16.30 15.60
C ALA A 143 17.96 -16.84 16.43
N ALA A 144 17.81 -18.17 16.48
CA ALA A 144 17.11 -18.83 17.59
C ALA A 144 18.18 -19.20 18.63
N PRO A 145 18.04 -18.82 19.92
CA PRO A 145 19.01 -19.20 20.93
C PRO A 145 18.90 -20.71 21.20
N ALA A 146 20.03 -21.40 21.08
CA ALA A 146 20.18 -22.74 21.61
C ALA A 146 20.14 -22.66 23.15
N HIS A 147 19.10 -23.20 23.76
CA HIS A 147 19.08 -23.50 25.18
C HIS A 147 19.88 -24.78 25.43
N MET A 148 20.81 -24.71 26.39
CA MET A 148 21.40 -25.85 27.11
C MET A 148 20.34 -26.62 27.90
#